data_AF-A0A1H3NMR1-F1
#
_entry.id   AF-A0A1H3NMR1-F1
#
_cell.length_a   1.000
_cell.length_b   1.000
_cell.length_c   1.000
_cell.angle_alpha   90.00
_cell.angle_beta   90.00
_cell.angle_gamma   90.00
#
_symmetry.space_group_name_H-M   'P 1'
#
loop_
_entity.id
_entity.type
_entity.pdbx_description
1 polymer ?
#
loop_
_entity_poly.entity_id
_entity_poly.type
_entity_poly.pdbx_seq_one_letter_code
_entity_poly.pdbx_strand_id
1 'polypeptide(L)'
;LKSKAAEREVPLHDILENLLDATLPTSGRLFPHLSVDRVVKRYAYLRRRHPELRGTVFHSTRKWFITQCERTGVSEHFTASLVGHHSARSANKLTYGLYSAGISDAQKREIVDGVRVPTKPAS
;
A
#
# COMPACT_ATOMS: atom_id res chain seq x y z
N LEU A 1 -21.52 -3.87 10.75
CA LEU A 1 -21.41 -2.44 11.07
C LEU A 1 -20.05 -1.94 10.60
N LYS A 2 -19.97 -0.92 9.74
CA LYS A 2 -18.70 -0.27 9.41
C LYS A 2 -18.25 0.51 10.65
N SER A 3 -17.18 0.06 11.30
CA SER A 3 -16.63 0.72 12.48
C SER A 3 -15.88 2.00 12.08
N LYS A 4 -15.71 2.94 13.03
CA LYS A 4 -14.85 4.15 12.86
C LYS A 4 -13.43 3.84 12.37
N ALA A 5 -12.98 2.58 12.48
CA ALA A 5 -11.69 2.11 11.99
C ALA A 5 -11.63 1.94 10.45
N ALA A 6 -12.72 2.13 9.71
CA ALA A 6 -12.74 2.04 8.25
C ALA A 6 -12.33 3.36 7.57
N GLU A 7 -12.47 4.49 8.25
CA GLU A 7 -12.01 5.79 7.81
C GLU A 7 -10.50 5.91 8.04
N ARG A 8 -9.79 6.44 7.05
CA ARG A 8 -8.35 6.64 7.11
C ARG A 8 -7.93 7.75 6.18
N GLU A 9 -6.86 8.43 6.56
CA GLU A 9 -6.18 9.42 5.73
C GLU A 9 -4.99 8.75 5.04
N VAL A 10 -4.89 8.96 3.73
CA VAL A 10 -3.77 8.49 2.92
C VAL A 10 -3.23 9.70 2.18
N PRO A 11 -1.98 10.13 2.46
CA PRO A 11 -1.36 11.23 1.75
C PRO A 11 -1.38 10.96 0.25
N LEU A 12 -1.75 11.97 -0.52
CA LEU A 12 -1.66 11.91 -1.97
C LEU A 12 -0.20 12.04 -2.39
N HIS A 13 0.22 11.29 -3.40
CA HIS A 13 1.53 11.47 -4.00
C HIS A 13 1.51 12.68 -4.96
N ASP A 14 2.53 13.52 -4.92
CA ASP A 14 2.68 14.76 -5.71
C ASP A 14 2.37 14.60 -7.21
N ILE A 15 2.71 13.45 -7.81
CA ILE A 15 2.42 13.16 -9.22
C ILE A 15 0.92 13.20 -9.55
N LEU A 16 0.06 13.06 -8.54
CA LEU A 16 -1.39 13.09 -8.66
C LEU A 16 -2.00 14.46 -8.30
N GLU A 17 -1.23 15.41 -7.76
CA GLU A 17 -1.75 16.73 -7.40
C GLU A 17 -2.25 17.48 -8.62
N ASN A 18 -1.45 17.50 -9.70
CA ASN A 18 -1.85 18.10 -10.98
C ASN A 18 -3.15 17.50 -11.54
N LEU A 19 -3.42 16.22 -11.28
CA LEU A 19 -4.66 15.57 -11.71
C LEU A 19 -5.87 16.13 -10.96
N LEU A 20 -5.73 16.39 -9.65
CA LEU A 20 -6.77 17.01 -8.84
C LEU A 20 -7.04 18.45 -9.29
N ASP A 21 -5.98 19.24 -9.47
CA ASP A 21 -6.10 20.68 -9.70
C ASP A 21 -6.57 21.04 -11.12
N ALA A 22 -6.10 20.29 -12.13
CA ALA A 22 -6.34 20.65 -13.53
C ALA A 22 -7.53 19.92 -14.18
N THR A 23 -7.97 18.80 -13.60
CA THR A 23 -8.83 17.85 -14.35
C THR A 23 -10.03 17.33 -13.57
N LEU A 24 -9.96 17.27 -12.24
CA LEU A 24 -11.04 16.69 -11.44
C LEU A 24 -11.93 17.78 -10.82
N PRO A 25 -13.21 17.49 -10.56
CA PRO A 25 -14.11 18.45 -9.93
C PRO A 25 -13.61 18.85 -8.53
N THR A 26 -13.70 20.14 -8.20
CA THR A 26 -13.39 20.67 -6.86
C THR A 26 -14.50 20.41 -5.82
N SER A 27 -15.67 19.95 -6.27
CA SER A 27 -16.78 19.57 -5.39
C SER A 27 -17.54 18.36 -5.94
N GLY A 28 -18.20 17.61 -5.05
CA GLY A 28 -18.94 16.41 -5.40
C GLY A 28 -18.06 15.16 -5.56
N ARG A 29 -18.54 14.17 -6.33
CA ARG A 29 -17.76 12.95 -6.59
C ARG A 29 -16.66 13.26 -7.61
N LEU A 30 -15.41 12.92 -7.29
CA LEU A 30 -14.28 13.06 -8.23
C LEU A 30 -14.49 12.25 -9.53
N PHE A 31 -15.13 11.09 -9.41
CA PHE A 31 -15.38 10.17 -10.53
C PHE A 31 -16.86 9.80 -10.66
N PRO A 32 -17.74 10.74 -11.06
CA PRO A 32 -19.20 10.55 -10.99
C PRO A 32 -19.72 9.49 -11.97
N HIS A 33 -18.97 9.21 -13.04
CA HIS A 33 -19.35 8.26 -14.09
C HIS A 33 -18.59 6.93 -14.04
N LEU A 34 -17.80 6.68 -12.98
CA LEU A 34 -17.13 5.41 -12.78
C LEU A 34 -17.99 4.48 -11.92
N SER A 35 -18.13 3.24 -12.37
CA SER A 35 -18.69 2.13 -11.62
C SER A 35 -17.64 1.01 -11.50
N VAL A 36 -17.82 0.09 -10.55
CA VAL A 36 -16.94 -1.06 -10.37
C VAL A 36 -16.82 -1.87 -11.68
N ASP A 37 -17.94 -2.17 -12.32
CA ASP A 37 -17.98 -2.89 -13.60
C ASP A 37 -17.18 -2.15 -14.69
N ARG A 38 -17.36 -0.84 -14.80
CA ARG A 38 -16.64 -0.03 -15.80
C ARG A 38 -15.13 -0.03 -15.55
N VAL A 39 -14.70 0.04 -14.28
CA VAL A 39 -13.28 -0.01 -13.89
C VAL A 39 -12.68 -1.38 -14.19
N VAL A 40 -13.37 -2.47 -13.83
CA VAL A 40 -12.90 -3.84 -14.08
C VAL A 40 -12.77 -4.10 -15.59
N LYS A 41 -13.77 -3.71 -16.39
CA LYS A 41 -13.71 -3.84 -17.86
C LYS A 41 -12.59 -3.03 -18.48
N ARG A 42 -12.41 -1.77 -18.05
CA ARG A 42 -11.30 -0.91 -18.53
C ARG A 42 -9.95 -1.49 -18.17
N TYR A 43 -9.78 -2.06 -16.98
CA TYR A 43 -8.53 -2.74 -16.59
C TYR A 43 -8.29 -4.00 -17.43
N ALA A 44 -9.33 -4.80 -17.70
CA ALA A 44 -9.22 -5.96 -18.58
C ALA A 44 -8.80 -5.57 -20.00
N TYR A 45 -9.25 -4.42 -20.49
CA TYR A 45 -8.78 -3.86 -21.76
C TYR A 45 -7.33 -3.37 -21.68
N LEU A 46 -6.95 -2.66 -20.61
CA LEU A 46 -5.57 -2.21 -20.37
C LEU A 46 -4.59 -3.39 -20.44
N ARG A 47 -4.92 -4.52 -19.79
CA ARG A 47 -4.13 -5.76 -19.83
C ARG A 47 -3.89 -6.33 -21.23
N ARG A 48 -4.74 -6.02 -22.22
CA ARG A 48 -4.53 -6.45 -23.62
C ARG A 48 -3.44 -5.63 -24.29
N ARG A 49 -3.26 -4.38 -23.88
CA ARG A 49 -2.23 -3.47 -24.39
C ARG A 49 -0.89 -3.58 -23.65
N HIS A 50 -0.96 -4.13 -22.43
CA HIS A 50 0.15 -4.22 -21.49
C HIS A 50 0.34 -5.69 -21.05
N PRO A 51 1.08 -6.50 -21.83
CA PRO A 51 1.30 -7.92 -21.53
C PRO A 51 1.93 -8.18 -20.17
N GLU A 52 2.69 -7.24 -19.62
CA GLU A 52 3.27 -7.27 -18.27
C GLU A 52 2.23 -7.34 -17.15
N LEU A 53 0.99 -6.93 -17.43
CA LEU A 53 -0.15 -7.02 -16.51
C LEU A 53 -0.92 -8.35 -16.65
N ARG A 54 -0.36 -9.35 -17.34
CA ARG A 54 -1.01 -10.65 -17.46
C ARG A 54 -1.15 -11.30 -16.07
N GLY A 55 -2.32 -11.89 -15.80
CA GLY A 55 -2.63 -12.52 -14.52
C GLY A 55 -3.05 -11.56 -13.40
N THR A 56 -3.08 -10.24 -13.64
CA THR A 56 -3.54 -9.26 -12.66
C THR A 56 -5.01 -8.90 -12.85
N VAL A 57 -5.61 -8.34 -11.80
CA VAL A 57 -6.94 -7.70 -11.83
C VAL A 57 -6.82 -6.29 -11.27
N PHE A 58 -7.87 -5.46 -11.36
CA PHE A 58 -7.80 -4.08 -10.84
C PHE A 58 -7.39 -4.05 -9.37
N HIS A 59 -7.86 -4.99 -8.54
CA HIS A 59 -7.47 -5.09 -7.14
C HIS A 59 -5.98 -5.43 -6.92
N SER A 60 -5.28 -5.97 -7.93
CA SER A 60 -3.84 -6.20 -7.87
C SER A 60 -3.05 -4.90 -7.71
N THR A 61 -3.62 -3.72 -8.02
CA THR A 61 -2.97 -2.42 -7.75
C THR A 61 -2.74 -2.19 -6.26
N ARG A 62 -3.71 -2.56 -5.41
CA ARG A 62 -3.55 -2.52 -3.94
C ARG A 62 -2.50 -3.50 -3.46
N LYS A 63 -2.48 -4.72 -4.03
CA LYS A 63 -1.44 -5.72 -3.71
C LYS A 63 -0.05 -5.19 -4.06
N TRP A 64 0.09 -4.61 -5.26
CA TRP A 64 1.34 -4.00 -5.70
C TRP A 64 1.79 -2.86 -4.79
N PHE A 65 0.88 -1.97 -4.37
CA PHE A 65 1.20 -0.88 -3.43
C PHE A 65 1.75 -1.42 -2.11
N ILE A 66 1.11 -2.42 -1.51
CA ILE A 66 1.57 -3.07 -0.26
C ILE A 66 2.97 -3.67 -0.46
N THR A 67 3.20 -4.37 -1.58
CA THR A 67 4.51 -4.93 -1.91
C THR A 67 5.58 -3.85 -2.08
N GLN A 68 5.25 -2.68 -2.65
CA GLN A 68 6.22 -1.59 -2.75
C GLN A 68 6.58 -1.04 -1.36
N CYS A 69 5.61 -0.82 -0.47
CA CYS A 69 5.89 -0.36 0.90
C CYS A 69 6.86 -1.29 1.62
N GLU A 70 6.68 -2.60 1.50
CA GLU A 70 7.62 -3.56 2.11
C GLU A 70 9.02 -3.48 1.50
N ARG A 71 9.10 -3.43 0.16
CA ARG A 71 10.37 -3.37 -0.56
C ARG A 71 11.15 -2.08 -0.27
N THR A 72 10.46 -1.00 0.09
CA THR A 72 11.08 0.26 0.53
C THR A 72 11.37 0.29 2.04
N GLY A 73 11.13 -0.80 2.76
CA GLY A 73 11.47 -0.93 4.19
C GLY A 73 10.43 -0.38 5.15
N VAL A 74 9.23 -0.02 4.67
CA VAL A 74 8.16 0.46 5.54
C VAL A 74 7.73 -0.67 6.47
N SER A 75 7.66 -0.39 7.77
CA SER A 75 7.15 -1.33 8.76
C SER A 75 5.73 -1.78 8.42
N GLU A 76 5.43 -3.06 8.60
CA GLU A 76 4.11 -3.65 8.35
C GLU A 76 2.98 -2.88 9.05
N HIS A 77 3.25 -2.37 10.25
CA HIS A 77 2.28 -1.59 11.02
C HIS A 77 1.88 -0.28 10.32
N PHE A 78 2.82 0.43 9.70
CA PHE A 78 2.54 1.65 8.95
C PHE A 78 1.82 1.36 7.62
N THR A 79 2.23 0.30 6.93
CA THR A 79 1.50 -0.11 5.72
C THR A 79 0.07 -0.53 6.06
N ALA A 80 -0.15 -1.23 7.18
CA ALA A 80 -1.47 -1.64 7.64
C ALA A 80 -2.40 -0.45 7.91
N SER A 81 -1.90 0.66 8.48
CA SER A 81 -2.70 1.87 8.69
C SER A 81 -3.11 2.53 7.37
N LEU A 82 -2.22 2.55 6.37
CA LEU A 82 -2.52 3.11 5.04
C LEU A 82 -3.58 2.32 4.27
N VAL A 83 -3.56 0.97 4.37
CA VAL A 83 -4.48 0.11 3.61
C VAL A 83 -5.73 -0.30 4.40
N GLY A 84 -5.82 0.08 5.68
CA GLY A 84 -6.97 -0.21 6.53
C GLY A 84 -7.07 -1.67 6.95
N HIS A 85 -5.93 -2.30 7.29
CA HIS A 85 -5.93 -3.59 7.99
C HIS A 85 -5.97 -3.34 9.51
N HIS A 86 -6.85 -4.04 10.23
CA HIS A 86 -6.95 -3.89 11.69
C HIS A 86 -5.62 -4.23 12.36
N SER A 87 -5.09 -3.28 13.12
CA SER A 87 -3.76 -3.29 13.75
C SER A 87 -3.70 -4.07 15.08
N ALA A 88 -4.53 -5.08 15.31
CA ALA A 88 -4.56 -5.84 16.57
C ALA A 88 -3.31 -6.73 16.83
N ARG A 89 -2.14 -6.34 16.31
CA ARG A 89 -0.97 -7.16 15.96
C ARG A 89 -1.31 -8.12 14.82
N SER A 90 -0.27 -8.49 14.07
CA SER A 90 -0.23 -9.46 12.96
C SER A 90 -0.73 -10.89 13.29
N ALA A 91 -1.81 -11.06 14.09
CA ALA A 91 -2.37 -12.37 14.42
C ALA A 91 -2.79 -13.16 13.18
N ASN A 92 -3.12 -12.49 12.07
CA ASN A 92 -3.50 -13.13 10.80
C ASN A 92 -2.53 -12.89 9.63
N LYS A 93 -1.35 -12.28 9.84
CA LYS A 93 -0.34 -11.99 8.80
C LYS A 93 -0.91 -11.42 7.47
N LEU A 94 -1.96 -10.61 7.54
CA LEU A 94 -2.72 -10.17 6.36
C LEU A 94 -2.03 -9.08 5.53
N THR A 95 -1.11 -8.32 6.13
CA THR A 95 -0.49 -7.17 5.46
C THR A 95 0.74 -7.58 4.68
N TYR A 96 1.69 -8.32 5.26
CA TYR A 96 2.83 -8.84 4.49
C TYR A 96 2.79 -10.36 4.26
N GLY A 97 2.26 -11.16 5.18
CA GLY A 97 2.30 -12.63 5.05
C GLY A 97 1.46 -13.24 3.93
N LEU A 98 0.61 -12.48 3.23
CA LEU A 98 -0.04 -12.88 1.98
C LEU A 98 0.71 -12.43 0.72
N TYR A 99 1.71 -11.57 0.87
CA TYR A 99 2.31 -10.80 -0.23
C TYR A 99 3.84 -10.91 -0.31
N SER A 100 4.49 -11.59 0.65
CA SER A 100 5.95 -11.65 0.68
C SER A 100 6.53 -12.93 1.27
N ALA A 101 7.77 -13.21 0.87
CA ALA A 101 8.68 -14.13 1.55
C ALA A 101 9.38 -13.45 2.77
N GLY A 102 8.90 -12.26 3.17
CA GLY A 102 9.51 -11.39 4.19
C GLY A 102 10.41 -10.28 3.62
N ILE A 103 10.94 -9.45 4.51
CA ILE A 103 11.92 -8.39 4.21
C ILE A 103 13.24 -8.97 3.66
N SER A 104 13.92 -8.21 2.79
CA SER A 104 15.19 -8.64 2.18
C SER A 104 16.34 -8.72 3.17
N ASP A 105 17.38 -9.47 2.84
CA ASP A 105 18.55 -9.62 3.73
C ASP A 105 19.33 -8.31 3.93
N ALA A 106 19.33 -7.41 2.94
CA ALA A 106 19.91 -6.08 3.07
C ALA A 106 19.15 -5.25 4.13
N GLN A 107 17.82 -5.29 4.10
CA GLN A 107 16.99 -4.61 5.10
C GLN A 107 17.15 -5.23 6.50
N LYS A 108 17.28 -6.55 6.59
CA LYS A 108 17.60 -7.22 7.87
C LYS A 108 18.92 -6.72 8.44
N ARG A 109 19.95 -6.57 7.60
CA ARG A 109 21.27 -6.07 8.01
C ARG A 109 21.17 -4.63 8.55
N GLU A 110 20.51 -3.74 7.81
CA GLU A 110 20.32 -2.35 8.21
C GLU A 110 19.60 -2.22 9.58
N ILE A 111 18.56 -3.03 9.80
CA ILE A 111 17.84 -3.05 11.09
C ILE A 111 18.77 -3.51 12.23
N VAL A 112 19.55 -4.57 12.02
CA VAL A 112 20.47 -5.12 13.03
C VAL A 112 21.59 -4.13 13.34
N ASP A 113 22.14 -3.47 12.33
CA ASP A 113 23.23 -2.49 12.50
C ASP A 113 22.76 -1.23 13.26
N GLY A 114 21.47 -0.91 13.21
CA GLY A 114 20.85 0.16 14.00
C GLY A 114 20.67 -0.14 15.50
N VAL A 115 20.83 -1.41 15.91
CA VAL A 115 20.69 -1.80 17.33
C VAL A 115 21.97 -1.46 18.10
N ARG A 116 21.87 -0.56 19.08
CA ARG A 116 22.96 -0.29 20.01
C ARG A 116 22.95 -1.30 21.15
N VAL A 117 24.05 -2.03 21.31
CA VAL A 117 24.25 -2.90 22.49
C VAL A 117 24.63 -2.06 23.72
N PRO A 118 24.13 -2.40 24.91
CA PRO A 118 24.52 -1.70 26.14
C PRO A 118 26.04 -1.81 26.35
N THR A 119 26.69 -0.67 26.55
CA THR A 119 28.10 -0.63 26.98
C THR A 119 28.17 -0.61 28.50
N LYS A 120 29.14 -1.33 29.08
CA LYS A 120 29.41 -1.29 30.51
C LYS A 120 29.65 0.17 30.94
N PRO A 121 29.02 0.67 32.01
CA PRO A 121 29.28 2.04 32.47
C PRO A 121 30.76 2.20 32.81
N ALA A 122 31.37 3.30 32.39
CA ALA A 122 32.74 3.65 32.74
C ALA A 122 32.84 3.73 34.26
N SER A 123 33.84 3.04 34.82
CA SER A 123 34.12 2.96 36.26
C SER A 123 34.77 4.24 36.77
#